data_AF-A0A0S3UDU9-F1
#
_entry.id   AF-A0A0S3UDU9-F1
#
_cell.length_a   1.000
_cell.length_b   1.000
_cell.length_c   1.000
_cell.angle_alpha   90.00
_cell.angle_beta   90.00
_cell.angle_gamma   90.00
#
_symmetry.space_group_name_H-M   'P 1'
#
loop_
_entity.id
_entity.type
_entity.pdbx_description
1 polymer ?
#
loop_
_entity_poly.entity_id
_entity_poly.type
_entity_poly.pdbx_seq_one_letter_code
_entity_poly.pdbx_strand_id
1 'polypeptide(L)'
;MQNQNIELIKSLFQSRLATLEHLLKLAQTHFCDDESFLQQHLAADMFPFGTQIAFTCNQPRNFALWCDGKPVEDLDPDVTSLAQAYEHIANTNQLLSSIHAEDTKLAEMTRIYSGDLHRSIGSCLCE
;
A
#
# COMPACT_ATOMS: atom_id res chain seq x y z
N MET A 1 -14.59 -6.97 21.98
CA MET A 1 -13.17 -6.89 21.55
C MET A 1 -13.06 -7.46 20.14
N GLN A 2 -13.83 -6.94 19.18
CA GLN A 2 -13.93 -7.55 17.85
C GLN A 2 -13.15 -6.80 16.78
N ASN A 3 -12.63 -5.59 17.02
CA ASN A 3 -11.98 -4.75 15.99
C ASN A 3 -10.59 -4.25 16.40
N GLN A 4 -9.96 -4.86 17.42
CA GLN A 4 -8.70 -4.31 17.96
C GLN A 4 -7.56 -4.44 16.93
N ASN A 5 -7.52 -5.53 16.17
CA ASN A 5 -6.44 -5.76 15.21
C ASN A 5 -6.62 -4.91 13.94
N ILE A 6 -7.85 -4.79 13.42
CA ILE A 6 -8.16 -3.90 12.30
C ILE A 6 -7.77 -2.45 12.63
N GLU A 7 -8.12 -1.96 13.82
CA GLU A 7 -7.76 -0.59 14.23
C GLU A 7 -6.23 -0.41 14.42
N LEU A 8 -5.52 -1.43 14.92
CA LEU A 8 -4.06 -1.40 14.99
C LEU A 8 -3.42 -1.34 13.59
N ILE A 9 -3.91 -2.13 12.64
CA ILE A 9 -3.41 -2.13 11.25
C ILE A 9 -3.70 -0.78 10.59
N LYS A 10 -4.92 -0.24 10.74
CA LYS A 10 -5.29 1.11 10.26
C LYS A 10 -4.33 2.17 10.80
N SER A 11 -4.13 2.17 12.13
CA SER A 11 -3.26 3.14 12.80
C SER A 11 -1.80 3.03 12.33
N LEU A 12 -1.31 1.80 12.12
CA LEU A 12 0.03 1.56 11.59
C LEU A 12 0.18 2.12 10.17
N PHE A 13 -0.75 1.81 9.27
CA PHE A 13 -0.72 2.31 7.90
C PHE A 13 -0.80 3.83 7.84
N GLN A 14 -1.74 4.43 8.57
CA GLN A 14 -1.89 5.89 8.65
C GLN A 14 -0.61 6.55 9.18
N SER A 15 0.02 5.96 10.21
CA SER A 15 1.31 6.45 10.72
C SER A 15 2.42 6.42 9.66
N ARG A 16 2.52 5.35 8.87
CA ARG A 16 3.55 5.23 7.83
C ARG A 16 3.28 6.15 6.65
N LEU A 17 2.03 6.34 6.25
CA LEU A 17 1.63 7.31 5.23
C LEU A 17 1.94 8.75 5.68
N ALA A 18 1.68 9.09 6.95
CA ALA A 18 2.04 10.39 7.51
C ALA A 18 3.57 10.59 7.54
N THR A 19 4.34 9.55 7.86
CA THR A 19 5.81 9.60 7.75
C THR A 19 6.26 9.83 6.32
N LEU A 20 5.70 9.11 5.34
CA LEU A 20 6.02 9.28 3.93
C LEU A 20 5.73 10.72 3.47
N GLU A 21 4.54 11.24 3.78
CA GLU A 21 4.17 12.63 3.45
C GLU A 21 5.16 13.64 4.05
N HIS A 22 5.60 13.43 5.30
CA HIS A 22 6.60 14.27 5.93
C HIS A 22 7.97 14.19 5.23
N LEU A 23 8.41 13.00 4.83
CA LEU A 23 9.65 12.82 4.08
C LEU A 23 9.59 13.52 2.71
N LEU A 24 8.44 13.49 2.03
CA LEU A 24 8.25 14.19 0.76
C LEU A 24 8.33 15.72 0.94
N LYS A 25 7.75 16.27 2.01
CA LYS A 25 7.88 17.70 2.36
C LYS A 25 9.33 18.10 2.63
N LEU A 26 10.08 17.25 3.33
CA LEU A 26 11.52 17.47 3.57
C LEU A 26 12.32 17.39 2.27
N ALA A 27 12.04 16.42 1.41
CA ALA A 27 12.69 16.27 0.11
C ALA A 27 12.42 17.50 -0.78
N GLN A 28 11.16 17.93 -0.89
CA GLN A 28 10.77 19.14 -1.62
C GLN A 28 11.58 20.37 -1.17
N THR A 29 11.70 20.56 0.15
CA THR A 29 12.49 21.66 0.71
C THR A 29 13.99 21.50 0.40
N HIS A 30 14.53 20.29 0.53
CA HIS A 30 15.94 19.99 0.31
C HIS A 30 16.37 20.19 -1.15
N PHE A 31 15.49 19.82 -2.08
CA PHE A 31 15.72 19.94 -3.53
C PHE A 31 15.17 21.25 -4.11
N CYS A 32 14.81 22.24 -3.29
CA CYS A 32 14.34 23.55 -3.72
C CYS A 32 13.18 23.48 -4.74
N ASP A 33 12.17 22.67 -4.44
CA ASP A 33 11.00 22.39 -5.29
C ASP A 33 11.31 21.70 -6.64
N ASP A 34 12.54 21.23 -6.87
CA ASP A 34 12.83 20.32 -7.98
C ASP A 34 12.29 18.92 -7.66
N GLU A 35 11.35 18.44 -8.48
CA GLU A 35 10.72 17.12 -8.33
C GLU A 35 11.44 16.01 -9.11
N SER A 36 12.56 16.33 -9.79
CA SER A 36 13.35 15.34 -10.56
C SER A 36 13.87 14.18 -9.71
N PHE A 37 13.95 14.34 -8.38
CA PHE A 37 14.29 13.27 -7.46
C PHE A 37 13.29 12.09 -7.50
N LEU A 38 12.04 12.32 -7.92
CA LEU A 38 11.04 11.26 -8.10
C LEU A 38 11.47 10.23 -9.16
N GLN A 39 12.30 10.63 -10.11
CA GLN A 39 12.81 9.76 -11.17
C GLN A 39 14.11 9.05 -10.79
N GLN A 40 14.66 9.31 -9.61
CA GLN A 40 15.90 8.68 -9.16
C GLN A 40 15.65 7.26 -8.65
N HIS A 41 16.61 6.37 -8.87
CA HIS A 41 16.59 4.98 -8.46
C HIS A 41 17.84 4.64 -7.64
N LEU A 42 17.69 3.76 -6.64
CA LEU A 42 18.80 3.35 -5.77
C LEU A 42 19.80 2.43 -6.50
N ALA A 43 19.32 1.64 -7.46
CA ALA A 43 20.12 0.77 -8.32
C ALA A 43 19.46 0.70 -9.71
N ALA A 44 20.22 0.32 -10.74
CA ALA A 44 19.76 0.35 -12.14
C ALA A 44 18.57 -0.58 -12.43
N ASP A 45 18.39 -1.63 -11.64
CA ASP A 45 17.32 -2.61 -11.72
C ASP A 45 16.16 -2.35 -10.73
N MET A 46 16.18 -1.21 -10.02
CA MET A 46 15.11 -0.80 -9.12
C MET A 46 14.22 0.26 -9.77
N PHE A 47 12.93 0.19 -9.45
CA PHE A 47 11.98 1.23 -9.84
C PHE A 47 12.35 2.59 -9.24
N PRO A 48 12.04 3.70 -9.94
CA PRO A 48 12.30 5.05 -9.45
C PRO A 48 11.47 5.35 -8.21
N PHE A 49 11.89 6.37 -7.46
CA PHE A 49 11.27 6.73 -6.20
C PHE A 49 9.77 7.03 -6.33
N GLY A 50 9.33 7.68 -7.40
CA GLY A 50 7.91 7.91 -7.71
C GLY A 50 7.09 6.63 -7.74
N THR A 51 7.57 5.60 -8.46
CA THR A 51 6.92 4.29 -8.49
C THR A 51 6.89 3.61 -7.11
N GLN A 52 7.95 3.76 -6.31
CA GLN A 52 7.97 3.24 -4.94
C GLN A 52 6.89 3.90 -4.05
N ILE A 53 6.55 5.17 -4.28
CA ILE A 53 5.44 5.86 -3.59
C ILE A 53 4.11 5.18 -3.92
N ALA A 54 3.83 4.93 -5.21
CA ALA A 54 2.61 4.24 -5.64
C ALA A 54 2.52 2.84 -4.99
N PHE A 55 3.59 2.05 -5.05
CA PHE A 55 3.64 0.72 -4.43
C PHE A 55 3.45 0.75 -2.92
N THR A 56 4.01 1.76 -2.25
CA THR A 56 3.82 1.97 -0.82
C THR A 56 2.37 2.29 -0.47
N CYS A 57 1.66 3.05 -1.33
CA CYS A 57 0.24 3.35 -1.15
C CYS A 57 -0.67 2.17 -1.50
N ASN A 58 -0.28 1.31 -2.46
CA ASN A 58 -1.07 0.15 -2.88
C ASN A 58 -1.32 -0.83 -1.72
N GLN A 59 -0.35 -1.07 -0.83
CA GLN A 59 -0.54 -1.99 0.30
C GLN A 59 -1.71 -1.57 1.23
N PRO A 60 -1.72 -0.37 1.83
CA PRO A 60 -2.85 0.10 2.64
C PRO A 60 -4.14 0.29 1.83
N ARG A 61 -4.06 0.76 0.58
CA ARG A 61 -5.22 0.91 -0.31
C ARG A 61 -5.92 -0.43 -0.50
N ASN A 62 -5.19 -1.45 -0.92
CA ASN A 62 -5.72 -2.77 -1.22
C ASN A 62 -6.21 -3.50 0.03
N PHE A 63 -5.56 -3.26 1.18
CA PHE A 63 -6.10 -3.70 2.46
C PHE A 63 -7.48 -3.08 2.73
N ALA A 64 -7.65 -1.77 2.52
CA ALA A 64 -8.94 -1.11 2.70
C ALA A 64 -10.01 -1.62 1.73
N LEU A 65 -9.67 -1.80 0.45
CA LEU A 65 -10.57 -2.35 -0.56
C LEU A 65 -11.00 -3.79 -0.20
N TRP A 66 -10.07 -4.63 0.22
CA TRP A 66 -10.36 -5.99 0.66
C TRP A 66 -11.27 -6.02 1.90
N CYS A 67 -11.04 -5.13 2.88
CA CYS A 67 -11.92 -4.96 4.04
C CYS A 67 -13.36 -4.61 3.64
N ASP A 68 -13.54 -3.85 2.56
CA ASP A 68 -14.84 -3.47 1.98
C ASP A 68 -15.39 -4.50 0.96
N GLY A 69 -14.71 -5.63 0.77
CA GLY A 69 -15.10 -6.66 -0.19
C GLY A 69 -14.96 -6.24 -1.67
N LYS A 70 -14.23 -5.17 -1.94
CA LYS A 70 -13.92 -4.68 -3.29
C LYS A 70 -12.71 -5.41 -3.87
N PRO A 71 -12.60 -5.50 -5.21
CA PRO A 71 -11.40 -6.01 -5.85
C PRO A 71 -10.20 -5.11 -5.53
N VAL A 72 -9.02 -5.72 -5.58
CA VAL A 72 -7.73 -5.00 -5.56
C VAL A 72 -7.66 -4.08 -6.78
N GLU A 73 -7.20 -2.85 -6.56
CA GLU A 73 -7.08 -1.83 -7.61
C GLU A 73 -5.83 -0.99 -7.33
N ASP A 74 -4.73 -1.37 -8.00
CA ASP A 74 -3.44 -0.70 -7.88
C ASP A 74 -3.48 0.68 -8.53
N LEU A 75 -2.76 1.63 -7.92
CA LEU A 75 -2.48 2.94 -8.48
C LEU A 75 -1.57 2.84 -9.71
N ASP A 76 -1.64 3.85 -10.57
CA ASP A 76 -0.69 4.02 -11.67
C ASP A 76 0.75 4.12 -11.11
N PRO A 77 1.69 3.26 -11.54
CA PRO A 77 3.07 3.31 -11.06
C PRO A 77 3.86 4.54 -11.54
N ASP A 78 3.40 5.28 -12.54
CA ASP A 78 4.09 6.46 -13.06
C ASP A 78 3.72 7.73 -12.26
N VAL A 79 4.39 7.91 -11.12
CA VAL A 79 4.24 9.11 -10.28
C VAL A 79 5.32 10.13 -10.65
N THR A 80 4.91 11.17 -11.38
CA THR A 80 5.84 12.18 -11.90
C THR A 80 5.80 13.51 -11.15
N SER A 81 4.90 13.65 -10.16
CA SER A 81 4.79 14.88 -9.37
C SER A 81 4.49 14.66 -7.89
N LEU A 82 4.89 15.61 -7.06
CA LEU A 82 4.53 15.63 -5.63
C LEU A 82 3.03 15.80 -5.42
N ALA A 83 2.36 16.57 -6.27
CA ALA A 83 0.91 16.71 -6.21
C ALA A 83 0.19 15.36 -6.34
N GLN A 84 0.60 14.54 -7.32
CA GLN A 84 0.08 13.18 -7.50
C GLN A 84 0.43 12.27 -6.32
N ALA A 85 1.66 12.34 -5.80
CA ALA A 85 2.06 11.59 -4.61
C ALA A 85 1.17 11.93 -3.38
N TYR A 86 0.92 13.22 -3.13
CA TYR A 86 0.06 13.65 -2.04
C TYR A 86 -1.40 13.24 -2.25
N GLU A 87 -1.90 13.28 -3.48
CA GLU A 87 -3.24 12.77 -3.81
C GLU A 87 -3.35 11.27 -3.50
N HIS A 88 -2.37 10.45 -3.89
CA HIS A 88 -2.36 9.03 -3.58
C HIS A 88 -2.37 8.76 -2.07
N ILE A 89 -1.57 9.50 -1.30
CA ILE A 89 -1.53 9.40 0.17
C ILE A 89 -2.89 9.78 0.78
N ALA A 90 -3.46 10.91 0.35
CA ALA A 90 -4.74 11.41 0.87
C ALA A 90 -5.90 10.45 0.57
N ASN A 91 -6.03 10.01 -0.69
CA ASN A 91 -7.07 9.07 -1.11
C ASN A 91 -6.94 7.73 -0.37
N THR A 92 -5.72 7.26 -0.15
CA THR A 92 -5.48 6.03 0.60
C THR A 92 -5.85 6.18 2.08
N ASN A 93 -5.51 7.30 2.72
CA ASN A 93 -5.93 7.60 4.09
C ASN A 93 -7.46 7.70 4.22
N GLN A 94 -8.15 8.25 3.23
CA GLN A 94 -9.61 8.29 3.19
C GLN A 94 -10.21 6.87 3.14
N LEU A 95 -9.67 5.99 2.29
CA LEU A 95 -10.10 4.59 2.24
C LEU A 95 -9.89 3.88 3.57
N LEU A 96 -8.70 4.02 4.18
CA LEU A 96 -8.41 3.45 5.50
C LEU A 96 -9.39 3.93 6.57
N SER A 97 -9.72 5.22 6.56
CA SER A 97 -10.64 5.83 7.52
C SER A 97 -12.08 5.34 7.37
N SER A 98 -12.45 4.91 6.17
CA SER A 98 -13.77 4.34 5.86
C SER A 98 -13.93 2.85 6.20
N ILE A 99 -12.87 2.18 6.69
CA ILE A 99 -12.95 0.78 7.08
C ILE A 99 -13.83 0.61 8.32
N HIS A 100 -14.88 -0.20 8.15
CA HIS A 100 -15.79 -0.65 9.21
C HIS A 100 -15.72 -2.16 9.49
N ALA A 101 -14.71 -2.84 8.94
CA ALA A 101 -14.55 -4.29 9.09
C ALA A 101 -14.20 -4.71 10.53
N GLU A 102 -14.69 -5.89 10.94
CA GLU A 102 -14.32 -6.53 12.20
C GLU A 102 -13.11 -7.47 12.01
N ASP A 103 -12.44 -7.83 13.09
CA ASP A 103 -11.28 -8.75 13.09
C ASP A 103 -11.64 -10.14 12.54
N THR A 104 -12.92 -10.52 12.50
CA THR A 104 -13.39 -11.74 11.81
C THR A 104 -13.03 -11.75 10.33
N LYS A 105 -12.91 -10.57 9.70
CA LYS A 105 -12.44 -10.39 8.33
C LYS A 105 -11.00 -10.91 8.15
N LEU A 106 -10.12 -10.70 9.14
CA LEU A 106 -8.74 -11.19 9.13
C LEU A 106 -8.65 -12.72 9.08
N ALA A 107 -9.66 -13.44 9.58
CA ALA A 107 -9.70 -14.89 9.48
C ALA A 107 -9.90 -15.38 8.03
N GLU A 108 -10.47 -14.57 7.14
CA GLU A 108 -10.57 -14.89 5.71
C GLU A 108 -9.19 -14.87 5.04
N MET A 109 -8.32 -13.95 5.44
CA MET A 109 -6.96 -13.83 4.91
C MET A 109 -6.12 -15.07 5.24
N THR A 110 -6.25 -15.62 6.45
CA THR A 110 -5.57 -16.87 6.86
C THR A 110 -6.03 -18.08 6.03
N ARG A 111 -7.28 -18.08 5.53
CA ARG A 111 -7.82 -19.17 4.70
C ARG A 111 -7.25 -19.18 3.28
N ILE A 112 -6.93 -18.02 2.71
CA ILE A 112 -6.29 -17.92 1.39
C ILE A 112 -4.92 -18.58 1.44
N TYR A 113 -4.08 -18.23 2.43
CA TYR A 113 -2.76 -18.84 2.60
C TYR A 113 -2.81 -20.33 2.99
N SER A 114 -3.82 -20.76 3.74
CA SER A 114 -3.98 -22.18 4.14
C SER A 114 -4.58 -23.06 3.03
N GLY A 115 -5.38 -22.49 2.12
CA GLY A 115 -6.05 -23.21 1.03
C GLY A 115 -5.16 -23.43 -0.19
N ASP A 116 -4.25 -22.50 -0.48
CA ASP A 116 -3.41 -22.57 -1.67
C ASP A 116 -2.19 -23.50 -1.52
N LEU A 117 -1.80 -23.83 -0.29
CA LEU A 117 -0.73 -24.81 -0.03
C LEU A 117 -1.14 -26.25 -0.41
N HIS A 118 -2.43 -26.56 -0.47
CA HIS A 118 -2.90 -27.89 -0.89
C HIS A 118 -3.16 -28.02 -2.39
N ARG A 119 -3.30 -26.91 -3.13
CA ARG A 119 -3.58 -26.99 -4.58
C ARG A 119 -2.33 -26.95 -5.46
N SER A 120 -1.23 -26.35 -4.98
CA SER A 120 0.00 -26.17 -5.77
C SER A 120 1.01 -27.32 -5.65
N ILE A 121 1.02 -28.07 -4.52
CA ILE A 121 2.00 -29.16 -4.33
C ILE A 121 1.60 -30.44 -5.10
N GLY A 122 0.34 -30.55 -5.53
CA GLY A 122 -0.19 -31.72 -6.25
C GLY A 122 0.05 -31.72 -7.77
N SER A 123 0.44 -30.60 -8.38
CA SER A 123 0.59 -30.50 -9.85
C SER A 123 2.04 -30.41 -10.34
N CYS A 124 3.03 -30.48 -9.45
CA CYS A 124 4.47 -30.41 -9.80
C CYS A 124 5.20 -31.77 -9.71
N LEU A 125 4.49 -32.90 -9.66
CA LEU A 125 5.09 -34.24 -9.63
C LEU A 125 4.69 -35.17 -10.78
N CYS A 126 4.05 -34.64 -11.83
CA CYS A 126 3.84 -35.39 -13.07
C CYS A 126 4.06 -34.47 -14.27
N GLU A 127 5.31 -34.35 -14.70
CA GLU A 127 5.81 -34.42 -16.10
C GLU A 127 7.31 -34.14 -16.16
#